data_AF-A0A9W7LJG3-F1
#
_entry.id   AF-A0A9W7LJG3-F1
#
_cell.length_a   1.000
_cell.length_b   1.000
_cell.length_c   1.000
_cell.angle_alpha   90.00
_cell.angle_beta   90.00
_cell.angle_gamma   90.00
#
_symmetry.space_group_name_H-M   'P 1'
#
loop_
_entity.id
_entity.type
_entity.pdbx_description
1 polymer ?
#
loop_
_entity_poly.entity_id
_entity_poly.type
_entity_poly.pdbx_seq_one_letter_code
_entity_poly.pdbx_strand_id
1 'polypeptide(L)'
;MALVFQEDVKIMAEMGLDAYRFSISWSRLIPNGSGPLNPKGAQYYNNLINELISQGMQPHVTLTNYDLPQALEDEYGGWINSRIVCNFFDLVLGIYQGVTPPRHCSPPFGIKNCTRGIPW
;
A
#
# COMPACT_ATOMS: atom_id res chain seq x y z
N MET A 1 -10.59 4.91 20.17
CA MET A 1 -9.15 4.58 20.25
C MET A 1 -8.47 5.33 19.13
N ALA A 2 -7.63 6.32 19.44
CA ALA A 2 -6.76 6.91 18.44
C ALA A 2 -5.83 5.82 17.91
N LEU A 3 -5.67 5.74 16.60
CA LEU A 3 -4.78 4.73 16.00
C LEU A 3 -3.35 5.20 16.27
N VAL A 4 -2.48 4.31 16.80
CA VAL A 4 -1.10 4.62 17.21
C VAL A 4 -0.32 5.41 16.13
N PHE A 5 -0.56 5.10 14.85
CA PHE A 5 0.11 5.78 13.74
C PHE A 5 -0.19 7.28 13.62
N GLN A 6 -1.30 7.79 14.16
CA GLN A 6 -1.65 9.21 14.02
C GLN A 6 -0.68 10.09 14.82
N GLU A 7 -0.27 9.61 16.00
CA GLU A 7 0.73 10.29 16.82
C GLU A 7 2.12 10.21 16.17
N ASP A 8 2.46 9.04 15.60
CA ASP A 8 3.70 8.88 14.83
C ASP A 8 3.75 9.84 13.63
N VAL A 9 2.65 9.97 12.88
CA VAL A 9 2.55 10.89 11.73
C VAL A 9 2.70 12.34 12.16
N LYS A 10 2.15 12.72 13.30
CA LYS A 10 2.33 14.06 13.86
C LYS A 10 3.79 14.34 14.21
N ILE A 11 4.48 13.40 14.86
CA ILE A 11 5.91 13.53 15.19
C ILE A 11 6.74 13.65 13.90
N MET A 12 6.44 12.83 12.88
CA MET A 12 7.12 12.92 11.58
C MET A 12 6.93 14.29 10.91
N ALA A 13 5.73 14.87 11.01
CA ALA A 13 5.46 16.22 10.51
C ALA A 13 6.23 17.29 11.30
N GLU A 14 6.27 17.19 12.63
CA GLU A 14 7.02 18.11 13.50
C GLU A 14 8.54 18.05 13.24
N MET A 15 9.05 16.89 12.82
CA MET A 15 10.44 16.71 12.38
C MET A 15 10.73 17.30 10.99
N GLY A 16 9.70 17.72 10.24
CA GLY A 16 9.84 18.31 8.91
C GLY A 16 10.13 17.30 7.80
N LEU A 17 9.60 16.07 7.88
CA LEU A 17 9.72 15.11 6.78
C LEU A 17 8.87 15.55 5.58
N ASP A 18 9.44 15.50 4.38
CA ASP A 18 8.70 15.76 3.12
C ASP A 18 7.94 14.52 2.61
N ALA A 19 8.42 13.32 2.95
CA ALA A 19 7.89 12.06 2.45
C ALA A 19 8.06 10.95 3.49
N TYR A 20 7.14 9.98 3.45
CA TYR A 20 7.21 8.79 4.29
C TYR A 20 7.06 7.53 3.44
N ARG A 21 8.10 6.68 3.48
CA ARG A 21 8.09 5.38 2.82
C ARG A 21 7.55 4.31 3.76
N PHE A 22 6.56 3.55 3.31
CA PHE A 22 6.03 2.40 4.01
C PHE A 22 5.71 1.26 3.05
N SER A 23 5.45 0.07 3.59
CA SER A 23 4.98 -1.08 2.81
C SER A 23 3.50 -1.36 3.10
N ILE A 24 2.77 -1.68 2.03
CA ILE A 24 1.46 -2.30 2.16
C ILE A 24 1.70 -3.78 2.34
N SER A 25 1.19 -4.33 3.44
CA SER A 25 1.44 -5.72 3.77
C SER A 25 0.47 -6.62 3.04
N TRP A 26 1.01 -7.58 2.29
CA TRP A 26 0.22 -8.49 1.48
C TRP A 26 -0.74 -9.28 2.37
N SER A 27 -0.25 -9.90 3.44
CA SER A 27 -1.08 -10.69 4.36
C SER A 27 -2.11 -9.85 5.13
N ARG A 28 -1.92 -8.52 5.25
CA ARG A 28 -2.94 -7.65 5.84
C ARG A 28 -4.10 -7.38 4.88
N LEU A 29 -3.79 -7.19 3.60
CA LEU A 29 -4.79 -6.94 2.56
C LEU A 29 -5.47 -8.22 2.08
N ILE A 30 -4.72 -9.30 1.93
CA ILE A 30 -5.21 -10.60 1.45
C ILE A 30 -4.57 -11.67 2.35
N PRO A 31 -5.24 -12.08 3.45
CA PRO A 31 -4.66 -12.93 4.49
C PRO A 31 -4.02 -14.24 4.02
N ASN A 32 -4.66 -14.92 3.06
CA ASN A 32 -4.16 -16.16 2.50
C ASN A 32 -3.34 -15.94 1.22
N GLY A 33 -3.00 -14.69 0.89
CA GLY A 33 -2.30 -14.30 -0.34
C GLY A 33 -3.12 -14.38 -1.62
N SER A 34 -4.26 -15.07 -1.59
CA SER A 34 -5.27 -15.11 -2.64
C SER A 34 -6.68 -14.88 -2.08
N GLY A 35 -7.61 -14.51 -2.95
CA GLY A 35 -9.01 -14.29 -2.59
C GLY A 35 -9.36 -12.83 -2.29
N PRO A 36 -10.47 -12.58 -1.57
CA PRO A 36 -11.03 -11.24 -1.42
C PRO A 36 -10.17 -10.34 -0.53
N LEU A 37 -10.21 -9.04 -0.85
CA LEU A 37 -9.59 -7.98 -0.05
C LEU A 37 -10.20 -7.93 1.36
N ASN A 38 -9.35 -7.77 2.37
CA ASN A 38 -9.74 -7.47 3.75
C ASN A 38 -10.12 -5.98 3.89
N PRO A 39 -11.40 -5.63 4.08
CA PRO A 39 -11.83 -4.23 4.11
C PRO A 39 -11.21 -3.43 5.26
N LYS A 40 -10.94 -4.08 6.40
CA LYS A 40 -10.30 -3.43 7.56
C LYS A 40 -8.83 -3.11 7.28
N GLY A 41 -8.14 -3.99 6.56
CA GLY A 41 -6.76 -3.75 6.10
C GLY A 41 -6.71 -2.56 5.14
N ALA A 42 -7.62 -2.52 4.17
CA ALA A 42 -7.74 -1.40 3.23
C ALA A 42 -8.06 -0.08 3.95
N GLN A 43 -8.99 -0.10 4.91
CA GLN A 43 -9.34 1.07 5.71
C GLN A 43 -8.14 1.60 6.50
N TYR A 44 -7.34 0.72 7.10
CA TYR A 44 -6.12 1.12 7.81
C TYR A 44 -5.16 1.90 6.90
N TYR A 45 -4.88 1.38 5.69
CA TYR A 45 -3.98 2.05 4.76
C TYR A 45 -4.55 3.35 4.22
N ASN A 46 -5.86 3.40 3.94
CA ASN A 46 -6.53 4.65 3.58
C ASN A 46 -6.39 5.71 4.68
N ASN A 47 -6.58 5.34 5.94
CA ASN A 47 -6.44 6.27 7.06
C ASN A 47 -4.99 6.76 7.22
N LEU A 48 -4.00 5.88 7.11
CA LEU A 48 -2.59 6.25 7.15
C LEU A 48 -2.22 7.21 6.00
N ILE A 49 -2.59 6.88 4.77
CA ILE A 49 -2.32 7.70 3.59
C ILE A 49 -2.98 9.08 3.72
N ASN A 50 -4.23 9.12 4.16
CA ASN A 50 -4.96 10.37 4.37
C ASN A 50 -4.29 11.24 5.46
N GLU A 51 -3.80 10.64 6.55
CA GLU A 51 -3.08 11.37 7.60
C GLU A 51 -1.72 11.88 7.11
N LEU A 52 -0.97 11.11 6.32
CA LEU A 52 0.28 11.59 5.73
C LEU A 52 0.03 12.79 4.80
N ILE A 53 -0.99 12.70 3.94
CA ILE A 53 -1.36 13.77 3.02
C ILE A 53 -1.88 15.01 3.77
N SER A 54 -2.63 14.84 4.86
CA SER A 54 -3.15 15.97 5.65
C SER A 54 -2.02 16.79 6.29
N GLN A 55 -0.91 16.14 6.63
CA GLN A 55 0.31 16.79 7.12
C GLN A 55 1.26 17.28 6.01
N GLY A 56 0.88 17.15 4.73
CA GLY A 56 1.69 17.59 3.58
C GLY A 56 2.80 16.62 3.16
N MET A 57 2.86 15.42 3.74
CA MET A 57 3.86 14.41 3.40
C MET A 57 3.48 13.59 2.17
N GLN A 58 4.47 13.27 1.34
CA GLN A 58 4.30 12.36 0.20
C GLN A 58 4.38 10.89 0.64
N PRO A 59 3.33 10.07 0.44
CA PRO A 59 3.37 8.65 0.74
C PRO A 59 4.12 7.88 -0.36
N HIS A 60 5.18 7.17 0.02
CA HIS A 60 5.95 6.31 -0.89
C HIS A 60 5.70 4.83 -0.57
N VAL A 61 4.89 4.17 -1.39
CA VAL A 61 4.42 2.81 -1.12
C VAL A 61 5.35 1.76 -1.73
N THR A 62 5.79 0.81 -0.91
CA THR A 62 6.43 -0.43 -1.36
C THR A 62 5.38 -1.56 -1.38
N LEU A 63 5.25 -2.25 -2.52
CA LEU A 63 4.21 -3.27 -2.73
C LEU A 63 4.52 -4.63 -2.09
N THR A 64 5.80 -4.94 -1.90
CA THR A 64 6.27 -6.14 -1.21
C THR A 64 7.56 -5.84 -0.46
N ASN A 65 7.67 -6.28 0.78
CA ASN A 65 8.82 -6.01 1.63
C ASN A 65 9.12 -7.22 2.54
N TYR A 66 9.44 -8.36 1.93
CA TYR A 66 9.73 -9.63 2.61
C TYR A 66 8.59 -10.15 3.49
N ASP A 67 7.34 -9.86 3.11
CA ASP A 67 6.13 -10.16 3.87
C ASP A 67 5.15 -11.05 3.09
N LEU A 68 5.70 -12.01 2.35
CA LEU A 68 4.91 -13.00 1.63
C LEU A 68 3.94 -13.71 2.59
N PRO A 69 2.64 -13.84 2.24
CA PRO A 69 1.71 -14.62 3.05
C PRO A 69 2.18 -16.08 3.16
N GLN A 70 2.34 -16.57 4.39
CA GLN A 70 2.84 -17.92 4.67
C GLN A 70 2.05 -19.00 3.94
N ALA A 71 0.74 -18.80 3.74
CA ALA A 71 -0.11 -19.72 2.99
C ALA A 71 0.40 -19.98 1.56
N LEU A 72 0.96 -18.98 0.87
CA LEU A 72 1.51 -19.16 -0.49
C LEU A 72 2.87 -19.87 -0.47
N GLU A 73 3.66 -19.66 0.59
CA GLU A 73 4.91 -20.40 0.81
C GLU A 73 4.60 -21.88 1.06
N ASP A 74 3.65 -22.17 1.95
CA ASP A 74 3.25 -23.53 2.31
C ASP A 74 2.58 -24.28 1.15
N GLU A 75 1.77 -23.59 0.35
CA GLU A 75 1.02 -24.21 -0.74
C GLU A 75 1.92 -24.62 -1.91
N TYR A 76 2.87 -23.78 -2.31
CA TYR A 76 3.63 -24.00 -3.54
C TYR A 76 5.07 -23.45 -3.53
N GLY A 77 5.59 -23.00 -2.39
CA GLY A 77 6.95 -22.45 -2.26
C GLY A 77 7.08 -20.98 -2.64
N GLY A 78 5.98 -20.22 -2.69
CA GLY A 78 6.07 -18.78 -2.88
C GLY A 78 6.78 -18.37 -4.17
N TRP A 79 7.86 -17.60 -4.06
CA TRP A 79 8.54 -16.97 -5.20
C TRP A 79 9.26 -17.94 -6.15
N ILE A 80 9.55 -19.18 -5.72
CA ILE A 80 10.12 -20.18 -6.63
C ILE A 80 9.09 -20.74 -7.62
N ASN A 81 7.80 -20.45 -7.42
CA ASN A 81 6.73 -20.91 -8.29
C ASN A 81 6.11 -19.75 -9.10
N SER A 82 6.04 -19.91 -10.42
CA SER A 82 5.48 -18.89 -11.32
C SER A 82 4.02 -18.50 -11.03
N ARG A 83 3.23 -19.34 -10.34
CA ARG A 83 1.84 -19.00 -9.95
C ARG A 83 1.75 -17.73 -9.13
N ILE A 84 2.78 -17.41 -8.35
CA ILE A 84 2.82 -16.22 -7.51
C ILE A 84 2.66 -14.90 -8.28
N VAL A 85 3.00 -14.90 -9.58
CA VAL A 85 2.84 -13.72 -10.43
C VAL A 85 1.37 -13.31 -10.51
N CYS A 86 0.45 -14.28 -10.61
CA CYS A 86 -0.99 -14.01 -10.60
C CYS A 86 -1.45 -13.46 -9.25
N ASN A 87 -1.00 -14.08 -8.14
CA ASN A 87 -1.37 -13.61 -6.80
C ASN A 87 -0.84 -12.19 -6.53
N PHE A 88 0.37 -11.89 -6.99
CA PHE A 88 0.95 -10.55 -6.87
C PHE A 88 0.17 -9.53 -7.72
N PHE A 89 -0.27 -9.92 -8.91
CA PHE A 89 -1.14 -9.07 -9.74
C PHE A 89 -2.47 -8.77 -9.03
N ASP A 90 -3.09 -9.77 -8.39
CA ASP A 90 -4.33 -9.61 -7.62
C ASP A 90 -4.13 -8.66 -6.42
N LEU A 91 -2.99 -8.75 -5.72
CA LEU A 91 -2.62 -7.79 -4.67
C LEU A 91 -2.59 -6.36 -5.22
N VAL A 92 -1.89 -6.15 -6.33
CA VAL A 92 -1.76 -4.82 -6.95
C VAL A 92 -3.13 -4.29 -7.36
N LEU A 93 -3.96 -5.12 -7.98
CA LEU A 93 -5.33 -4.74 -8.35
C LEU A 93 -6.17 -4.38 -7.11
N GLY A 94 -6.06 -5.17 -6.04
CA GLY A 94 -6.74 -4.91 -4.77
C GLY A 94 -6.30 -3.60 -4.12
N ILE A 95 -5.02 -3.23 -4.24
CA ILE A 95 -4.53 -1.91 -3.81
C ILE A 95 -5.17 -0.81 -4.65
N TYR A 96 -5.19 -0.91 -5.97
CA TYR A 96 -5.79 0.11 -6.84
C TYR A 96 -7.30 0.30 -6.62
N GLN A 97 -8.02 -0.76 -6.25
CA GLN A 97 -9.46 -0.73 -6.02
C GLN A 97 -9.84 -0.35 -4.58
N GLY A 98 -9.07 -0.82 -3.59
CA GLY A 98 -9.41 -0.70 -2.17
C GLY A 98 -8.64 0.37 -1.41
N VAL A 99 -7.48 0.78 -1.92
CA VAL A 99 -6.65 1.86 -1.35
C VAL A 99 -6.69 3.04 -2.30
N THR A 100 -7.21 4.16 -1.82
CA THR A 100 -7.34 5.36 -2.66
C THR A 100 -5.93 5.84 -3.01
N PRO A 101 -5.58 5.93 -4.31
CA PRO A 101 -4.30 6.50 -4.68
C PRO A 101 -4.24 7.95 -4.14
N PRO A 102 -3.08 8.40 -3.66
CA PRO A 102 -2.91 9.80 -3.28
C PRO A 102 -3.40 10.70 -4.42
N ARG A 103 -4.12 11.78 -4.08
CA ARG A 103 -4.52 12.81 -5.07
C ARG A 103 -3.31 13.58 -5.65
N HIS A 104 -2.09 13.23 -5.25
CA HIS A 104 -0.83 13.78 -5.72
C HIS A 104 0.01 12.66 -6.31
N CYS A 105 0.42 12.82 -7.56
CA CYS A 105 1.30 11.87 -8.21
C CYS A 105 2.76 12.32 -7.95
N SER A 106 3.67 11.38 -7.67
CA SER A 106 5.10 11.68 -7.57
C SER A 106 5.60 12.28 -8.90
N PRO A 107 6.49 13.29 -8.93
CA PRO A 107 7.10 13.73 -10.19
C PRO A 107 7.68 12.52 -10.97
N PRO A 108 7.42 12.38 -12.29
CA PRO A 108 6.89 13.38 -13.22
C PRO A 108 5.35 13.40 -13.39
N PHE A 109 4.58 12.68 -12.56
CA PHE A 109 3.18 12.34 -12.83
C PHE A 109 2.13 13.44 -12.51
N GLY A 110 2.54 14.65 -12.12
CA GLY A 110 1.68 15.84 -12.05
C GLY A 110 0.63 15.88 -10.91
N ILE A 111 -0.11 17.01 -10.83
CA ILE A 111 -0.99 17.35 -9.69
C ILE A 111 -2.46 16.91 -9.91
N LYS A 112 -2.88 16.55 -11.14
CA LYS A 112 -4.32 16.55 -11.50
C LYS A 112 -4.96 15.23 -11.90
N ASN A 113 -4.25 14.16 -12.29
CA ASN A 113 -4.93 12.90 -12.62
C ASN A 113 -4.01 11.67 -12.70
N CYS A 114 -3.88 10.91 -11.62
CA CYS A 114 -3.06 9.69 -11.58
C CYS A 114 -3.75 8.45 -12.19
N THR A 115 -4.96 8.58 -12.76
CA THR A 115 -5.72 7.47 -13.37
C THR A 115 -5.33 7.15 -14.81
N ARG A 116 -4.60 8.05 -15.48
CA ARG A 116 -3.99 7.78 -16.79
C ARG A 116 -2.54 7.42 -16.56
N GLY A 117 -2.25 6.12 -16.53
CA GLY A 117 -0.87 5.62 -16.58
C GLY A 117 -0.13 6.12 -17.83
N ILE A 118 1.17 5.85 -17.89
CA ILE A 118 2.02 6.15 -19.04
C ILE A 118 1.37 5.54 -20.30
N PRO A 119 1.14 6.32 -21.38
CA PRO A 119 0.76 5.75 -22.65
C PRO A 119 1.99 5.04 -23.20
N TRP A 120 2.06 3.74 -22.99
CA TRP A 120 2.86 2.86 -23.85
C TRP A 120 2.02 2.54 -25.08
#